data_AF-A0A933ATT6-F1
#
_entry.id   AF-A0A933ATT6-F1
#
_cell.length_a   1.000
_cell.length_b   1.000
_cell.length_c   1.000
_cell.angle_alpha   90.00
_cell.angle_beta   90.00
_cell.angle_gamma   90.00
#
_symmetry.space_group_name_H-M   'P 1'
#
loop_
_entity.id
_entity.type
_entity.pdbx_description
1 polymer ?
#
loop_
_entity_poly.entity_id
_entity_poly.type
_entity_poly.pdbx_seq_one_letter_code
_entity_poly.pdbx_strand_id
1 'polypeptide(L)' 'MRNNTPARLRKKPLLEAAPRTELGRRLLALRARALTAGMRLLGEGEVLEEVRKRRGEVKTDDTHVH' A
#
# COMPACT_ATOMS: atom_id res chain seq x y z
N MET A 1 -7.80 -45.58 5.82
CA MET A 1 -6.83 -44.46 5.74
C MET A 1 -7.59 -43.24 5.22
N ARG A 2 -7.66 -42.13 5.99
CA ARG A 2 -8.39 -40.92 5.56
C ARG A 2 -7.37 -39.95 4.97
N ASN A 3 -7.45 -39.69 3.67
CA ASN A 3 -6.56 -38.76 2.99
C ASN A 3 -6.99 -37.33 3.34
N ASN A 4 -6.22 -36.67 4.20
CA ASN A 4 -6.46 -35.29 4.61
C ASN A 4 -5.72 -34.36 3.63
N THR A 5 -6.37 -33.99 2.53
CA THR A 5 -5.82 -33.01 1.59
C THR A 5 -5.94 -31.62 2.23
N PRO A 6 -4.84 -30.90 2.53
CA PRO A 6 -4.95 -29.57 3.10
C PRO A 6 -5.60 -28.66 2.04
N ALA A 7 -6.72 -28.04 2.41
CA ALA A 7 -7.36 -27.01 1.62
C ALA A 7 -6.29 -25.95 1.29
N ARG A 8 -5.86 -25.91 0.03
CA ARG A 8 -5.03 -24.83 -0.50
C ARG A 8 -5.80 -23.55 -0.22
N LEU A 9 -5.37 -22.80 0.79
CA LEU A 9 -5.80 -21.43 1.05
C LEU A 9 -5.45 -20.63 -0.20
N ARG A 10 -6.35 -20.60 -1.17
CA ARG A 10 -6.31 -19.65 -2.27
C ARG A 10 -6.33 -18.30 -1.57
N LYS A 11 -5.18 -17.62 -1.50
CA LYS A 11 -5.13 -16.22 -1.07
C LYS A 11 -6.04 -15.48 -2.03
N LYS A 12 -7.30 -15.27 -1.62
CA LYS A 12 -8.21 -14.40 -2.34
C LYS A 12 -7.47 -13.06 -2.49
N PRO A 13 -7.38 -12.50 -3.69
CA PRO A 13 -6.78 -11.18 -3.83
C PRO A 13 -7.56 -10.27 -2.88
N LEU A 14 -6.86 -9.61 -1.96
CA LEU A 14 -7.43 -8.68 -0.96
C LEU A 14 -8.15 -7.47 -1.61
N LEU A 15 -8.25 -7.46 -2.95
CA LEU A 15 -8.93 -6.48 -3.79
C LEU A 15 -10.46 -6.48 -3.63
N GLU A 16 -11.07 -7.52 -3.06
CA GLU A 16 -12.54 -7.60 -2.92
C GLU A 16 -13.09 -7.17 -1.54
N ALA A 17 -12.25 -6.81 -0.57
CA ALA A 17 -12.75 -6.36 0.73
C ALA A 17 -13.03 -4.85 0.69
N ALA A 18 -14.29 -4.45 0.49
CA ALA A 18 -14.71 -3.07 0.63
C ALA A 18 -14.30 -2.51 2.01
N PRO A 19 -13.71 -1.31 2.08
CA PRO A 19 -13.23 -0.75 3.33
C PRO A 19 -14.39 -0.54 4.31
N ARG A 20 -14.29 -1.14 5.49
CA ARG A 20 -15.33 -1.08 6.54
C ARG A 20 -15.26 0.20 7.36
N THR A 21 -14.09 0.84 7.40
CA THR A 21 -13.85 2.06 8.17
C THR A 21 -14.05 3.30 7.32
N GLU A 22 -14.43 4.41 7.96
CA GLU A 22 -14.59 5.72 7.29
C GLU A 22 -13.28 6.19 6.66
N LEU A 23 -12.16 6.04 7.38
CA LEU A 23 -10.84 6.33 6.86
C LEU A 23 -10.54 5.49 5.60
N GLY A 24 -10.84 4.19 5.63
CA GLY A 24 -10.62 3.30 4.48
C GLY A 24 -11.43 3.72 3.25
N ARG A 25 -12.69 4.15 3.42
CA ARG A 25 -13.52 4.68 2.33
C ARG A 25 -12.92 5.94 1.72
N ARG A 26 -12.43 6.87 2.55
CA ARG A 26 -11.77 8.09 2.08
C ARG A 26 -10.48 7.79 1.32
N LEU A 27 -9.66 6.87 1.83
CA LEU A 27 -8.43 6.44 1.17
C LEU A 27 -8.73 5.77 -0.19
N LEU A 28 -9.79 4.96 -0.27
CA LEU A 28 -10.21 4.36 -1.54
C LEU A 28 -10.65 5.43 -2.55
N ALA A 29 -11.42 6.43 -2.11
CA ALA A 29 -11.84 7.53 -2.97
C ALA A 29 -10.63 8.37 -3.46
N LEU A 30 -9.67 8.65 -2.59
CA LEU A 30 -8.42 9.33 -2.95
C LEU A 30 -7.61 8.52 -3.97
N ARG A 31 -7.50 7.20 -3.77
CA ARG A 31 -6.83 6.30 -4.70
C ARG A 31 -7.48 6.34 -6.08
N ALA A 32 -8.80 6.30 -6.15
CA ALA A 32 -9.53 6.39 -7.41
C ALA A 32 -9.24 7.71 -8.14
N ARG A 33 -9.26 8.85 -7.43
CA ARG A 33 -8.95 10.18 -8.01
C ARG A 33 -7.54 10.26 -8.55
N ALA A 34 -6.55 9.72 -7.83
CA ALA A 34 -5.17 9.67 -8.28
C ALA A 34 -5.01 8.84 -9.57
N LEU A 35 -5.65 7.67 -9.64
CA LEU A 35 -5.66 6.83 -10.83
C LEU A 35 -6.33 7.52 -12.03
N THR A 36 -7.47 8.17 -11.82
CA THR A 36 -8.15 8.92 -12.90
C THR A 36 -7.33 10.10 -13.42
N ALA A 37 -6.49 10.69 -12.56
CA ALA A 37 -5.57 11.75 -12.94
C ALA A 37 -4.27 11.23 -13.59
N GLY A 38 -4.14 9.91 -13.81
CA GLY A 38 -2.94 9.30 -14.39
C GLY A 38 -1.74 9.25 -13.44
N MET A 39 -1.96 9.45 -12.13
CA MET A 39 -0.87 9.42 -11.16
C MET A 39 -0.43 7.99 -10.86
N ARG A 40 0.89 7.78 -10.79
CA ARG A 40 1.46 6.51 -10.32
C ARG A 40 1.22 6.38 -8.82
N LEU A 41 0.60 5.26 -8.41
CA LEU A 41 0.49 4.92 -6.99
C LEU A 41 1.81 4.34 -6.49
N LEU A 42 2.15 4.68 -5.25
CA LEU A 42 3.27 4.09 -4.55
C LEU A 42 2.95 2.65 -4.13
N GLY A 43 3.91 1.76 -4.30
CA GLY A 43 3.90 0.43 -3.69
C GLY A 43 4.12 0.49 -2.18
N GLU A 44 3.95 -0.65 -1.51
CA GLU A 44 4.07 -0.74 -0.04
C GLU A 44 5.41 -0.19 0.50
N GLY A 45 6.53 -0.60 -0.10
CA GLY A 45 7.86 -0.12 0.32
C GLY A 45 8.04 1.39 0.10
N GLU A 46 7.59 1.90 -1.04
CA GLU A 46 7.68 3.33 -1.37
C GLU A 46 6.84 4.19 -0.42
N VAL A 47 5.67 3.68 0.01
CA VAL A 47 4.87 4.35 1.04
C VAL A 47 5.62 4.43 2.37
N LEU A 48 6.26 3.33 2.80
CA LEU A 48 7.01 3.32 4.05
C LEU A 48 8.22 4.28 4.00
N GLU A 49 8.94 4.33 2.88
CA GLU A 49 10.04 5.28 2.69
C GLU A 49 9.55 6.73 2.74
N GLU A 50 8.46 7.05 2.04
CA GLU A 50 7.87 8.39 2.04
C GLU A 50 7.43 8.81 3.46
N VAL A 51 6.83 7.89 4.24
CA VAL A 51 6.46 8.14 5.63
C VAL A 51 7.70 8.41 6.49
N ARG A 52 8.74 7.58 6.38
CA ARG A 52 10.00 7.75 7.12
C ARG A 52 10.64 9.10 6.79
N LYS A 53 10.68 9.47 5.51
CA LYS A 53 11.20 10.77 5.06
C LYS A 53 10.44 11.94 5.68
N ARG A 54 9.10 11.90 5.66
CA ARG A 54 8.26 12.96 6.26
C ARG A 54 8.37 13.04 7.79
N ARG A 55 8.73 11.94 8.44
CA ARG A 55 9.01 11.89 9.89
C ARG A 55 10.44 12.33 10.24
N GLY A 56 11.29 12.60 9.26
CA GLY A 56 12.70 12.92 9.48
C GLY A 56 13.54 11.71 9.91
N GLU A 57 13.04 10.49 9.71
CA GLU A 57 13.73 9.24 10.06
C GLU A 57 14.78 8.84 9.01
N VAL A 58 14.72 9.46 7.82
CA VAL A 58 15.76 9.34 6.80
C VAL A 58 16.70 10.53 6.96
N LYS A 59 17.96 10.27 7.34
CA LYS A 59 19.03 11.26 7.20
C LYS A 59 19.15 11.57 5.71
N THR A 60 18.76 12.76 5.30
CA THR A 60 19.29 13.36 4.08
C THR A 60 20.78 13.47 4.30
N ASP A 61 21.57 12.58 3.69
CA ASP A 61 22.95 12.90 3.43
C ASP A 61 22.91 14.11 2.50
N ASP A 62 23.31 15.27 3.05
CA ASP A 62 23.52 16.50 2.34
C ASP A 62 24.41 16.22 1.12
N THR A 63 23.80 15.96 -0.04
CA THR A 63 24.52 15.96 -1.29
C THR A 63 24.64 17.43 -1.69
N HIS A 64 25.67 18.07 -1.13
CA HIS A 64 26.25 19.29 -1.66
C HIS A 64 26.69 19.01 -3.10
N VAL A 65 25.90 19.49 -4.07
CA VAL A 65 26.33 19.62 -5.46
C VAL A 65 26.75 21.08 -5.66
N HIS A 66 28.03 21.23 -5.99
CA HIS A 66 28.77 22.47 -6.23
C HIS A 66 28.13 23.42 -7.24
#